data_AF-A0A7M3P2P4-F1
#
_entry.id   AF-A0A7M3P2P4-F1
#
_cell.length_a   1.000
_cell.length_b   1.000
_cell.length_c   1.000
_cell.angle_alpha   90.00
_cell.angle_beta   90.00
_cell.angle_gamma   90.00
#
_symmetry.space_group_name_H-M   'P 1'
#
loop_
_entity.id
_entity.type
_entity.pdbx_description
1 polymer ?
#
loop_
_entity_poly.entity_id
_entity_poly.type
_entity_poly.pdbx_seq_one_letter_code
_entity_poly.pdbx_strand_id
1 'polypeptide(L)'
;METDVLVVGAGPVGLMLAGELRLGGAGTVVLERRGAPTTESRASTLHARTMELLDSRGLLDALGTPPDEPRGHFGGVPLDLTLPSPWPGQWKVPQTRTEELLQDWVVGLGADLRRGHELRAVRVGEDGIEAVAAGPDGRPLRVRAQFVVGCDGEDSTLRRLTGAEFPGQDAQRELLRADVAGIDVPNRRFQRLEKGLAIAARRGDGVTRVMVHEFGTAAETRSAEPEFAEVAQVWKRVTGEDISGGSPLWVNSFGDADRQLVDYRRGPVLFAGDAAHQQMPIGGQALNLGLQEAVNLGWKLAAEVRGRAPAGLLDTYHAERHAVGRRVLANIRAQALLLLGGPEVEPVRALLGELIGERPEVRAHLAGMISGLDIRYGAGGDPLLGARLPYVRLGGPDGVLNTSDLLRTSGRGLMLDLAGDARLRTAARPWADRIVTVTARPEPDGPLGAARAVLVRPDGYIAWTGGHDDAENALKNWFGISDRN
;
A
#
# COMPACT_ATOMS: atom_id res chain seq x y z
N MET A 1 18.31 -9.49 22.37
CA MET A 1 18.96 -8.94 21.15
C MET A 1 18.60 -7.47 21.02
N GLU A 2 19.35 -6.72 20.21
CA GLU A 2 19.16 -5.28 20.02
C GLU A 2 19.04 -4.96 18.53
N THR A 3 18.24 -3.97 18.20
CA THR A 3 18.00 -3.50 16.83
C THR A 3 17.62 -2.02 16.85
N ASP A 4 17.72 -1.31 15.73
CA ASP A 4 17.20 0.07 15.69
C ASP A 4 15.66 0.04 15.64
N VAL A 5 15.11 -0.78 14.74
CA VAL A 5 13.66 -0.92 14.55
C VAL A 5 13.23 -2.38 14.64
N LEU A 6 12.17 -2.62 15.40
CA LEU A 6 11.45 -3.88 15.45
C LEU A 6 10.18 -3.80 14.60
N VAL A 7 10.08 -4.61 13.55
CA VAL A 7 8.85 -4.74 12.74
C VAL A 7 8.09 -5.99 13.19
N VAL A 8 6.80 -5.84 13.45
CA VAL A 8 5.92 -6.93 13.90
C VAL A 8 4.98 -7.30 12.75
N GLY A 9 5.14 -8.50 12.22
CA GLY A 9 4.43 -9.01 11.04
C GLY A 9 5.32 -9.05 9.79
N ALA A 10 5.41 -10.21 9.13
CA ALA A 10 6.11 -10.39 7.85
C ALA A 10 5.14 -10.64 6.69
N GLY A 11 4.00 -9.93 6.71
CA GLY A 11 3.21 -9.72 5.50
C GLY A 11 3.88 -8.73 4.55
N PRO A 12 3.30 -8.44 3.38
CA PRO A 12 3.91 -7.58 2.37
C PRO A 12 4.30 -6.20 2.91
N VAL A 13 3.48 -5.60 3.77
CA VAL A 13 3.73 -4.28 4.36
C VAL A 13 4.97 -4.29 5.27
N GLY A 14 5.07 -5.27 6.17
CA GLY A 14 6.20 -5.39 7.09
C GLY A 14 7.50 -5.72 6.36
N LEU A 15 7.45 -6.57 5.34
CA LEU A 15 8.59 -6.87 4.49
C LEU A 15 9.01 -5.64 3.68
N MET A 16 8.07 -4.92 3.05
CA MET A 16 8.41 -3.68 2.34
C MET A 16 9.07 -2.66 3.28
N LEU A 17 8.50 -2.46 4.47
CA LEU A 17 9.02 -1.52 5.46
C LEU A 17 10.44 -1.92 5.91
N ALA A 18 10.66 -3.21 6.17
CA ALA A 18 11.96 -3.69 6.58
C ALA A 18 13.02 -3.44 5.51
N GLY A 19 12.70 -3.64 4.23
CA GLY A 19 13.61 -3.33 3.13
C GLY A 19 13.91 -1.83 3.02
N GLU A 20 12.90 -0.97 3.13
CA GLU A 20 13.09 0.49 3.13
C GLU A 20 13.97 0.97 4.30
N LEU A 21 13.79 0.38 5.50
CA LEU A 21 14.62 0.65 6.66
C LEU A 21 16.09 0.24 6.41
N ARG A 22 16.31 -0.94 5.82
CA ARG A 22 17.64 -1.43 5.49
C ARG A 22 18.31 -0.58 4.42
N LEU A 23 17.58 -0.12 3.40
CA LEU A 23 18.09 0.85 2.41
C LEU A 23 18.56 2.15 3.08
N GLY A 24 17.83 2.64 4.08
CA GLY A 24 18.21 3.80 4.88
C GLY A 24 19.31 3.53 5.92
N GLY A 25 19.79 2.29 6.03
CA GLY A 25 20.89 1.90 6.93
C GLY A 25 20.49 1.57 8.37
N ALA A 26 19.21 1.44 8.68
CA ALA A 26 18.74 1.03 10.01
C ALA A 26 18.92 -0.47 10.24
N GLY A 27 19.31 -0.87 11.45
CA GLY A 27 19.24 -2.26 11.91
C GLY A 27 17.78 -2.67 12.09
N THR A 28 17.37 -3.79 11.48
CA THR A 28 15.96 -4.21 11.45
C THR A 28 15.80 -5.68 11.81
N VAL A 29 14.95 -5.96 12.79
CA VAL A 29 14.44 -7.29 13.12
C VAL A 29 12.96 -7.35 12.75
N VAL A 30 12.54 -8.41 12.07
CA VAL A 30 11.14 -8.68 11.73
C VAL A 30 10.66 -9.91 12.48
N LEU A 31 9.61 -9.77 13.30
CA LEU A 31 8.97 -10.89 13.99
C LEU A 31 7.72 -11.34 13.23
N GLU A 32 7.60 -12.62 12.93
CA GLU A 32 6.42 -13.20 12.30
C GLU A 32 5.96 -14.44 13.06
N ARG A 33 4.69 -14.46 13.43
CA ARG A 33 4.08 -15.56 14.19
C ARG A 33 4.04 -16.86 13.38
N ARG A 34 3.77 -16.80 12.07
CA ARG A 34 3.69 -17.98 11.22
C ARG A 34 5.07 -18.61 11.03
N GLY A 35 5.16 -19.92 11.16
CA GLY A 35 6.39 -20.68 10.92
C GLY A 35 6.79 -20.72 9.44
N ALA A 36 5.82 -20.58 8.53
CA ALA A 36 6.02 -20.53 7.07
C ALA A 36 5.16 -19.42 6.44
N PRO A 37 5.50 -18.94 5.23
CA PRO A 37 4.63 -18.08 4.45
C PRO A 37 3.24 -18.68 4.25
N THR A 38 2.22 -17.83 4.08
CA THR A 38 0.89 -18.34 3.72
C THR A 38 0.90 -18.90 2.31
N THR A 39 0.15 -19.98 2.07
CA THR A 39 -0.17 -20.46 0.73
C THR A 39 -1.47 -19.85 0.20
N GLU A 40 -2.19 -19.09 1.04
CA GLU A 40 -3.45 -18.44 0.68
C GLU A 40 -3.19 -17.08 0.00
N SER A 41 -3.66 -16.91 -1.24
CA SER A 41 -3.64 -15.61 -1.91
C SER A 41 -4.96 -14.86 -1.65
N ARG A 42 -4.98 -14.04 -0.59
CA ARG A 42 -6.14 -13.20 -0.23
C ARG A 42 -6.28 -11.99 -1.14
N ALA A 43 -5.16 -11.33 -1.46
CA ALA A 43 -5.05 -10.29 -2.49
C ALA A 43 -4.37 -10.82 -3.77
N SER A 44 -4.67 -10.20 -4.90
CA SER A 44 -4.02 -10.53 -6.19
C SER A 44 -3.83 -9.32 -7.12
N THR A 45 -4.04 -8.10 -6.63
CA THR A 45 -4.03 -6.89 -7.46
C THR A 45 -3.00 -5.90 -6.94
N LEU A 46 -2.04 -5.52 -7.79
CA LEU A 46 -1.17 -4.37 -7.58
C LEU A 46 -1.60 -3.25 -8.54
N HIS A 47 -1.78 -2.04 -8.02
CA HIS A 47 -2.16 -0.87 -8.80
C HIS A 47 -0.93 -0.11 -9.30
N ALA A 48 -1.14 0.75 -10.29
CA ALA A 48 -0.09 1.55 -10.93
C ALA A 48 0.90 2.20 -9.94
N ARG A 49 0.44 2.88 -8.88
CA ARG A 49 1.35 3.49 -7.90
C ARG A 49 2.22 2.45 -7.17
N THR A 50 1.71 1.27 -6.88
CA THR A 50 2.53 0.22 -6.25
C THR A 50 3.54 -0.36 -7.22
N MET A 51 3.17 -0.55 -8.49
CA MET A 51 4.11 -0.94 -9.53
C MET A 51 5.24 0.09 -9.68
N GLU A 52 4.91 1.39 -9.70
CA GLU A 52 5.86 2.50 -9.71
C GLU A 52 6.83 2.49 -8.50
N LEU A 53 6.37 2.08 -7.33
CA LEU A 53 7.21 1.96 -6.13
C LEU A 53 8.14 0.75 -6.23
N LEU A 54 7.65 -0.41 -6.63
CA LEU A 54 8.49 -1.59 -6.87
C LEU A 54 9.53 -1.33 -7.96
N ASP A 55 9.16 -0.62 -9.02
CA ASP A 55 10.04 -0.17 -10.10
C ASP A 55 11.18 0.69 -9.57
N SER A 56 10.86 1.67 -8.71
CA SER A 56 11.85 2.56 -8.09
C SER A 56 12.83 1.83 -7.16
N ARG A 57 12.55 0.58 -6.79
CA ARG A 57 13.42 -0.29 -6.00
C ARG A 57 14.07 -1.40 -6.83
N GLY A 58 13.79 -1.45 -8.14
CA GLY A 58 14.31 -2.46 -9.05
C GLY A 58 13.75 -3.86 -8.82
N LEU A 59 12.52 -3.96 -8.28
CA LEU A 59 11.92 -5.24 -7.88
C LEU A 59 11.02 -5.87 -8.95
N LEU A 60 10.66 -5.12 -10.00
CA LEU A 60 9.68 -5.59 -10.98
C LEU A 60 10.19 -6.73 -11.86
N ASP A 61 11.49 -6.77 -12.18
CA ASP A 61 12.04 -7.81 -13.05
C ASP A 61 11.79 -9.22 -12.49
N ALA A 62 11.81 -9.37 -11.17
CA ALA A 62 11.53 -10.62 -10.47
C ALA A 62 10.05 -11.04 -10.52
N LEU A 63 9.13 -10.13 -10.85
CA LEU A 63 7.72 -10.45 -11.09
C LEU A 63 7.46 -10.93 -12.53
N GLY A 64 8.44 -10.79 -13.43
CA GLY A 64 8.28 -11.13 -14.85
C GLY A 64 7.26 -10.22 -15.52
N THR A 65 6.35 -10.82 -16.30
CA THR A 65 5.27 -10.10 -17.01
C THR A 65 3.91 -10.48 -16.40
N PRO A 66 3.56 -9.96 -15.22
CA PRO A 66 2.26 -10.25 -14.64
C PRO A 66 1.14 -9.77 -15.58
N PRO A 67 -0.02 -10.45 -15.62
CA PRO A 67 -1.13 -9.99 -16.46
C PRO A 67 -1.61 -8.61 -16.04
N ASP A 68 -1.66 -7.68 -17.00
CA ASP A 68 -2.34 -6.39 -16.86
C ASP A 68 -3.82 -6.54 -17.23
N GLU A 69 -4.70 -5.96 -16.41
CA GLU A 69 -6.14 -5.93 -16.64
C GLU A 69 -6.68 -4.51 -16.41
N PRO A 70 -6.70 -3.64 -17.43
CA PRO A 70 -7.12 -2.26 -17.27
C PRO A 70 -8.58 -2.11 -16.81
N ARG A 71 -9.42 -3.15 -16.95
CA ARG A 71 -10.83 -3.12 -16.51
C ARG A 71 -10.96 -3.32 -15.01
N GLY A 72 -11.09 -2.21 -14.29
CA GLY A 72 -11.48 -2.16 -12.88
C GLY A 72 -12.99 -2.09 -12.67
N HIS A 73 -13.36 -1.53 -11.52
CA HIS A 73 -14.73 -1.15 -11.18
C HIS A 73 -14.71 -0.13 -10.04
N PHE A 74 -15.82 0.61 -9.88
CA PHE A 74 -16.14 1.35 -8.67
C PHE A 74 -17.43 0.78 -8.08
N GLY A 75 -17.34 0.01 -7.00
CA GLY A 75 -18.51 -0.65 -6.39
C GLY A 75 -19.28 -1.59 -7.35
N GLY A 76 -18.58 -2.29 -8.25
CA GLY A 76 -19.18 -3.14 -9.28
C GLY A 76 -19.64 -2.42 -10.55
N VAL A 77 -19.62 -1.08 -10.59
CA VAL A 77 -19.81 -0.31 -11.84
C VAL A 77 -18.51 -0.36 -12.65
N PRO A 78 -18.51 -0.78 -13.93
CA PRO A 78 -17.29 -0.88 -14.72
C PRO A 78 -16.50 0.43 -14.79
N LEU A 79 -15.17 0.34 -14.68
CA LEU A 79 -14.27 1.50 -14.74
C LEU A 79 -12.97 1.10 -15.44
N ASP A 80 -12.50 1.91 -16.38
CA ASP A 80 -11.16 1.79 -16.93
C ASP A 80 -10.15 2.51 -16.01
N LEU A 81 -9.13 1.77 -15.55
CA LEU A 81 -8.10 2.25 -14.63
C LEU A 81 -6.87 2.83 -15.34
N THR A 82 -6.87 2.91 -16.67
CA THR A 82 -5.73 3.40 -17.46
C THR A 82 -5.51 4.90 -17.25
N LEU A 83 -4.34 5.25 -16.69
CA LEU A 83 -3.85 6.61 -16.50
C LEU A 83 -2.39 6.72 -16.93
N PRO A 84 -1.87 7.93 -17.21
CA PRO A 84 -0.45 8.14 -17.52
C PRO A 84 0.45 7.58 -16.42
N SER A 85 1.11 6.46 -16.72
CA SER A 85 2.07 5.77 -15.88
C SER A 85 2.89 4.82 -16.78
N PRO A 86 4.15 4.50 -16.45
CA PRO A 86 4.85 3.39 -17.07
C PRO A 86 4.16 2.04 -16.83
N TRP A 87 3.34 1.96 -15.77
CA TRP A 87 2.63 0.76 -15.34
C TRP A 87 1.13 1.02 -15.22
N PRO A 88 0.44 1.37 -16.33
CA PRO A 88 -0.96 1.75 -16.29
C PRO A 88 -1.84 0.58 -15.80
N GLY A 89 -3.04 0.89 -15.31
CA GLY A 89 -4.02 -0.13 -14.95
C GLY A 89 -3.74 -0.85 -13.63
N GLN A 90 -4.03 -2.15 -13.62
CA GLN A 90 -3.91 -3.01 -12.44
C GLN A 90 -3.34 -4.38 -12.86
N TRP A 91 -2.47 -4.91 -12.02
CA TRP A 91 -1.62 -6.04 -12.35
C TRP A 91 -1.95 -7.23 -11.46
N LYS A 92 -2.11 -8.40 -12.07
CA LYS A 92 -2.47 -9.64 -11.37
C LYS A 92 -1.22 -10.34 -10.84
N VAL A 93 -0.88 -10.04 -9.59
CA VAL A 93 0.23 -10.63 -8.86
C VAL A 93 -0.31 -11.30 -7.62
N PRO A 94 -0.28 -12.65 -7.51
CA PRO A 94 -0.65 -13.34 -6.29
C PRO A 94 0.12 -12.79 -5.09
N GLN A 95 -0.56 -12.58 -3.97
CA GLN A 95 0.09 -12.05 -2.77
C GLN A 95 1.26 -12.91 -2.31
N THR A 96 1.18 -14.23 -2.47
CA THR A 96 2.28 -15.15 -2.17
C THR A 96 3.54 -14.80 -2.96
N ARG A 97 3.40 -14.45 -4.25
CA ARG A 97 4.51 -14.02 -5.09
C ARG A 97 5.11 -12.69 -4.65
N THR A 98 4.27 -11.76 -4.20
CA THR A 98 4.72 -10.49 -3.62
C THR A 98 5.47 -10.72 -2.30
N GLU A 99 4.97 -11.61 -1.43
CA GLU A 99 5.64 -11.96 -0.16
C GLU A 99 7.00 -12.64 -0.40
N GLU A 100 7.09 -13.58 -1.34
CA GLU A 100 8.35 -14.21 -1.76
C GLU A 100 9.37 -13.18 -2.22
N LEU A 101 8.99 -12.33 -3.18
CA LEU A 101 9.85 -11.27 -3.70
C LEU A 101 10.39 -10.36 -2.58
N LEU A 102 9.49 -9.87 -1.74
CA LEU A 102 9.87 -8.95 -0.67
C LEU A 102 10.71 -9.66 0.40
N GLN A 103 10.46 -10.94 0.68
CA GLN A 103 11.28 -11.72 1.59
C GLN A 103 12.72 -11.84 1.09
N ASP A 104 12.90 -12.25 -0.17
CA ASP A 104 14.23 -12.41 -0.76
C ASP A 104 14.97 -11.06 -0.77
N TRP A 105 14.25 -9.98 -1.08
CA TRP A 105 14.79 -8.63 -1.05
C TRP A 105 15.28 -8.21 0.35
N VAL A 106 14.47 -8.37 1.39
CA VAL A 106 14.88 -7.94 2.75
C VAL A 106 15.98 -8.79 3.35
N VAL A 107 16.00 -10.10 3.06
CA VAL A 107 17.09 -10.99 3.47
C VAL A 107 18.38 -10.59 2.76
N GLY A 108 18.31 -10.30 1.46
CA GLY A 108 19.45 -9.79 0.68
C GLY A 108 19.99 -8.45 1.20
N LEU A 109 19.13 -7.60 1.77
CA LEU A 109 19.52 -6.36 2.44
C LEU A 109 19.98 -6.54 3.90
N GLY A 110 19.93 -7.76 4.43
CA GLY A 110 20.41 -8.11 5.77
C GLY A 110 19.44 -7.78 6.92
N ALA A 111 18.13 -7.75 6.67
CA ALA A 111 17.14 -7.75 7.75
C ALA A 111 17.13 -9.12 8.48
N ASP A 112 16.98 -9.12 9.80
CA ASP A 112 16.86 -10.35 10.59
C ASP A 112 15.38 -10.78 10.68
N LEU A 113 14.97 -11.70 9.80
CA LEU A 113 13.61 -12.23 9.75
C LEU A 113 13.45 -13.46 10.67
N ARG A 114 12.63 -13.31 11.71
CA ARG A 114 12.32 -14.34 12.71
C ARG A 114 10.89 -14.87 12.55
N ARG A 115 10.74 -15.95 11.79
CA ARG A 115 9.47 -16.70 11.66
C ARG A 115 9.21 -17.59 12.88
N GLY A 116 7.95 -17.91 13.14
CA GLY A 116 7.53 -18.64 14.34
C GLY A 116 7.70 -17.85 15.65
N HIS A 117 7.87 -16.53 15.59
CA HIS A 117 8.05 -15.67 16.75
C HIS A 117 6.85 -14.73 16.90
N GLU A 118 6.03 -14.98 17.91
CA GLU A 118 4.82 -14.21 18.18
C GLU A 118 5.07 -13.16 19.26
N LEU A 119 4.82 -11.89 18.96
CA LEU A 119 4.87 -10.82 19.96
C LEU A 119 3.84 -11.09 21.07
N ARG A 120 4.28 -11.01 22.34
CA ARG A 120 3.44 -11.24 23.52
C ARG A 120 3.37 -10.04 24.46
N ALA A 121 4.43 -9.24 24.52
CA ALA A 121 4.47 -8.07 25.37
C ALA A 121 5.34 -6.98 24.75
N VAL A 122 4.96 -5.73 25.00
CA VAL A 122 5.74 -4.53 24.65
C VAL A 122 5.68 -3.58 25.83
N ARG A 123 6.84 -3.04 26.21
CA ARG A 123 6.98 -1.98 27.19
C ARG A 123 7.72 -0.82 26.55
N VAL A 124 7.13 0.37 26.63
CA VAL A 124 7.80 1.63 26.26
C VAL A 124 8.48 2.15 27.52
N GLY A 125 9.80 2.37 27.46
CA GLY A 125 10.60 2.97 28.53
C GLY A 125 11.31 4.24 28.06
N GLU A 126 12.12 4.84 28.94
CA GLU A 126 12.89 6.05 28.63
C GLU A 126 13.96 5.81 27.56
N ASP A 127 14.59 4.63 27.56
CA ASP A 127 15.66 4.25 26.62
C ASP A 127 15.16 3.53 25.35
N GLY A 128 13.83 3.49 25.12
CA GLY A 128 13.22 2.87 23.94
C GLY A 128 12.20 1.76 24.26
N ILE A 129 12.13 0.75 23.40
CA ILE A 129 11.17 -0.35 23.44
C ILE A 129 11.83 -1.63 23.97
N GLU A 130 11.16 -2.30 24.91
CA GLU A 130 11.39 -3.70 25.24
C GLU A 130 10.22 -4.56 24.77
N ALA A 131 10.49 -5.51 23.89
CA ALA A 131 9.52 -6.47 23.39
C ALA A 131 9.88 -7.89 23.80
N VAL A 132 8.85 -8.70 24.08
CA VAL A 132 8.97 -10.13 24.34
C VAL A 132 8.15 -10.89 23.31
N ALA A 133 8.80 -11.82 22.62
CA ALA A 133 8.16 -12.73 21.68
C ALA A 133 8.27 -14.18 22.17
N ALA A 134 7.23 -14.97 21.97
CA ALA A 134 7.30 -16.42 22.15
C ALA A 134 7.92 -17.05 20.90
N GLY A 135 9.04 -17.77 21.07
CA GLY A 135 9.67 -18.53 20.00
C GLY A 135 9.03 -19.91 19.77
N PRO A 136 9.45 -20.63 18.72
CA PRO A 136 8.88 -21.93 18.34
C PRO A 136 9.14 -23.04 19.37
N ASP A 137 10.18 -22.91 20.19
CA ASP A 137 10.54 -23.83 21.28
C ASP A 137 9.92 -23.44 22.64
N GLY A 138 9.02 -22.45 22.65
CA GLY A 138 8.42 -21.90 23.85
C GLY A 138 9.34 -20.98 24.66
N ARG A 139 10.60 -20.78 24.25
CA ARG A 139 11.51 -19.87 24.94
C ARG A 139 11.20 -18.41 24.54
N PRO A 140 11.18 -17.48 25.50
CA PRO A 140 10.95 -16.07 25.19
C PRO A 140 12.19 -15.44 24.55
N LEU A 141 11.98 -14.77 23.42
CA LEU A 141 12.96 -13.87 22.81
C LEU A 141 12.72 -12.45 23.31
N ARG A 142 13.73 -11.84 23.92
CA ARG A 142 13.71 -10.43 24.34
C ARG A 142 14.43 -9.56 23.31
N VAL A 143 13.75 -8.53 22.85
CA VAL A 143 14.25 -7.56 21.87
C VAL A 143 14.22 -6.16 22.48
N ARG A 144 15.35 -5.45 22.44
CA ARG A 144 15.41 -4.01 22.68
C ARG A 144 15.48 -3.27 21.34
N ALA A 145 14.68 -2.23 21.18
CA ALA A 145 14.65 -1.43 19.96
C ALA A 145 14.42 0.05 20.26
N GLN A 146 14.83 0.96 19.36
CA GLN A 146 14.47 2.37 19.49
C GLN A 146 13.00 2.59 19.11
N PHE A 147 12.53 1.87 18.08
CA PHE A 147 11.16 1.93 17.59
C PHE A 147 10.55 0.55 17.36
N VAL A 148 9.23 0.47 17.44
CA VAL A 148 8.45 -0.71 17.05
C VAL A 148 7.36 -0.32 16.07
N VAL A 149 7.19 -1.09 14.99
CA VAL A 149 6.18 -0.86 13.96
C VAL A 149 5.27 -2.07 13.81
N GLY A 150 3.96 -1.86 13.98
CA GLY A 150 2.93 -2.87 13.77
C GLY A 150 2.57 -2.96 12.29
N CYS A 151 2.85 -4.12 11.71
CA CYS A 151 2.48 -4.54 10.36
C CYS A 151 1.80 -5.93 10.41
N ASP A 152 1.15 -6.25 11.53
CA ASP A 152 0.67 -7.56 11.94
C ASP A 152 -0.83 -7.79 11.68
N GLY A 153 -1.38 -7.06 10.68
CA GLY A 153 -2.70 -7.28 10.13
C GLY A 153 -3.85 -6.66 10.92
N GLU A 154 -5.07 -6.92 10.47
CA GLU A 154 -6.31 -6.39 11.06
C GLU A 154 -6.41 -6.70 12.56
N ASP A 155 -5.99 -7.89 13.00
CA ASP A 155 -5.95 -8.31 14.41
C ASP A 155 -4.61 -7.98 15.09
N SER A 156 -4.05 -6.79 14.81
CA SER A 156 -2.76 -6.35 15.34
C SER A 156 -2.62 -6.58 16.85
N THR A 157 -1.62 -7.37 17.20
CA THR A 157 -1.22 -7.63 18.59
C THR A 157 -0.55 -6.41 19.18
N LEU A 158 0.28 -5.71 18.41
CA LEU A 158 0.89 -4.46 18.87
C LEU A 158 -0.17 -3.43 19.25
N ARG A 159 -1.22 -3.27 18.42
CA ARG A 159 -2.31 -2.33 18.67
C ARG A 159 -3.03 -2.62 19.99
N ARG A 160 -3.32 -3.90 20.26
CA ARG A 160 -3.92 -4.33 21.54
C ARG A 160 -2.99 -4.09 22.73
N LEU A 161 -1.72 -4.43 22.61
CA LEU A 161 -0.74 -4.32 23.70
C LEU A 161 -0.45 -2.87 24.10
N THR A 162 -0.55 -1.93 23.15
CA THR A 162 -0.29 -0.50 23.41
C THR A 162 -1.56 0.31 23.64
N GLY A 163 -2.74 -0.32 23.56
CA GLY A 163 -4.03 0.36 23.75
C GLY A 163 -4.28 1.45 22.70
N ALA A 164 -3.75 1.29 21.48
CA ALA A 164 -3.95 2.26 20.42
C ALA A 164 -5.41 2.23 19.93
N GLU A 165 -6.06 3.39 19.94
CA GLU A 165 -7.49 3.54 19.65
C GLU A 165 -7.80 3.27 18.18
N PHE A 166 -8.76 2.39 17.94
CA PHE A 166 -9.16 1.94 16.61
C PHE A 166 -10.65 2.19 16.32
N PRO A 167 -11.09 3.47 16.30
CA PRO A 167 -12.48 3.84 16.07
C PRO A 167 -12.93 3.45 14.66
N GLY A 168 -14.24 3.29 14.52
CA GLY A 168 -14.88 2.95 13.26
C GLY A 168 -16.14 2.12 13.48
N GLN A 169 -16.58 1.45 12.41
CA GLN A 169 -17.82 0.69 12.39
C GLN A 169 -17.54 -0.80 12.24
N ASP A 170 -18.29 -1.61 12.99
CA ASP A 170 -18.34 -3.05 12.76
C ASP A 170 -19.03 -3.35 11.42
N ALA A 171 -18.69 -4.50 10.83
CA ALA A 171 -19.30 -4.95 9.58
C ALA A 171 -20.82 -5.01 9.71
N GLN A 172 -21.51 -4.41 8.74
CA GLN A 172 -22.96 -4.44 8.60
C GLN A 172 -23.39 -5.40 7.49
N ARG A 173 -22.53 -5.62 6.50
CA ARG A 173 -22.73 -6.55 5.39
C ARG A 173 -21.49 -7.41 5.20
N GLU A 174 -21.68 -8.62 4.70
CA GLU A 174 -20.57 -9.49 4.35
C GLU A 174 -20.70 -10.09 2.96
N LEU A 175 -19.56 -10.41 2.36
CA LEU A 175 -19.45 -11.16 1.12
C LEU A 175 -18.85 -12.52 1.44
N LEU A 176 -19.60 -13.59 1.18
CA LEU A 176 -19.12 -14.96 1.31
C LEU A 176 -18.30 -15.33 0.07
N ARG A 177 -17.23 -16.09 0.24
CA ARG A 177 -16.38 -16.55 -0.87
C ARG A 177 -15.99 -18.01 -0.69
N ALA A 178 -15.95 -18.74 -1.80
CA ALA A 178 -15.35 -20.06 -1.87
C ALA A 178 -14.59 -20.28 -3.19
N ASP A 179 -13.51 -21.06 -3.12
CA ASP A 179 -12.90 -21.69 -4.29
C ASP A 179 -13.39 -23.14 -4.37
N VAL A 180 -14.09 -23.50 -5.43
CA VAL A 180 -14.84 -24.75 -5.53
C VAL A 180 -14.46 -25.53 -6.78
N ALA A 181 -14.09 -26.80 -6.62
CA ALA A 181 -13.89 -27.73 -7.70
C ALA A 181 -15.17 -28.53 -8.00
N GLY A 182 -15.33 -29.00 -9.24
CA GLY A 182 -16.43 -29.90 -9.61
C GLY A 182 -17.81 -29.25 -9.77
N ILE A 183 -17.90 -27.91 -9.80
CA ILE A 183 -19.13 -27.19 -10.13
C ILE A 183 -19.10 -26.69 -11.58
N ASP A 184 -20.26 -26.47 -12.18
CA ASP A 184 -20.40 -25.81 -13.48
C ASP A 184 -21.47 -24.72 -13.44
N VAL A 185 -21.00 -23.47 -13.34
CA VAL A 185 -21.82 -22.26 -13.29
C VAL A 185 -21.21 -21.23 -14.25
N PRO A 186 -22.01 -20.37 -14.89
CA PRO A 186 -21.49 -19.35 -15.79
C PRO A 186 -20.65 -18.33 -15.04
N ASN A 187 -19.65 -17.77 -15.73
CA ASN A 187 -18.85 -16.66 -15.20
C ASN A 187 -19.72 -15.42 -14.99
N ARG A 188 -19.54 -14.76 -13.86
CA ARG A 188 -20.28 -13.56 -13.44
C ARG A 188 -19.31 -12.53 -12.91
N ARG A 189 -19.31 -11.34 -13.51
CA ARG A 189 -18.51 -10.20 -13.04
C ARG A 189 -19.41 -9.20 -12.34
N PHE A 190 -19.41 -9.23 -11.01
CA PHE A 190 -20.22 -8.35 -10.15
C PHE A 190 -21.70 -8.32 -10.57
N GLN A 191 -22.26 -9.48 -10.94
CA GLN A 191 -23.63 -9.54 -11.44
C GLN A 191 -24.60 -9.31 -10.28
N ARG A 192 -25.44 -8.29 -10.40
CA ARG A 192 -26.53 -8.03 -9.46
C ARG A 192 -27.81 -8.67 -9.99
N LEU A 193 -28.39 -9.51 -9.15
CA LEU A 193 -29.63 -10.25 -9.37
C LEU A 193 -30.71 -9.69 -8.44
N GLU A 194 -31.96 -10.11 -8.62
CA GLU A 194 -33.10 -9.61 -7.85
C GLU A 194 -32.87 -9.68 -6.32
N LYS A 195 -32.23 -10.76 -5.84
CA LYS A 195 -32.05 -11.05 -4.41
C LYS A 195 -30.65 -10.77 -3.89
N GLY A 196 -29.67 -10.45 -4.74
CA GLY A 196 -28.29 -10.35 -4.29
C GLY A 196 -27.25 -10.14 -5.37
N LEU A 197 -25.99 -10.16 -4.93
CA LEU A 197 -24.81 -10.09 -5.78
C LEU A 197 -24.20 -11.49 -5.94
N ALA A 198 -23.81 -11.82 -7.17
CA ALA A 198 -23.06 -13.04 -7.48
C ALA A 198 -21.83 -12.77 -8.36
N ILE A 199 -20.71 -13.38 -7.98
CA ILE A 199 -19.45 -13.37 -8.73
C ILE A 199 -19.05 -14.82 -8.96
N ALA A 200 -18.69 -15.18 -10.19
CA ALA A 200 -18.14 -16.47 -10.55
C ALA A 200 -17.00 -16.28 -11.55
N ALA A 201 -15.83 -16.83 -11.23
CA ALA A 201 -14.68 -16.79 -12.12
C ALA A 201 -14.02 -18.17 -12.16
N ARG A 202 -14.20 -18.88 -13.28
CA ARG A 202 -13.50 -20.13 -13.58
C ARG A 202 -12.03 -19.84 -13.90
N ARG A 203 -11.13 -20.51 -13.18
CA ARG A 203 -9.68 -20.52 -13.42
C ARG A 203 -9.30 -21.59 -14.46
N GLY A 204 -8.11 -21.46 -15.04
CA GLY A 204 -7.60 -22.42 -16.04
C GLY A 204 -7.38 -23.84 -15.53
N ASP A 205 -7.30 -24.03 -14.21
CA ASP A 205 -7.19 -25.34 -13.54
C ASP A 205 -8.56 -25.99 -13.26
N GLY A 206 -9.66 -25.38 -13.71
CA GLY A 206 -11.01 -25.89 -13.51
C GLY A 206 -11.67 -25.49 -12.18
N VAL A 207 -10.94 -24.85 -11.26
CA VAL A 207 -11.50 -24.33 -10.00
C VAL A 207 -12.32 -23.07 -10.29
N THR A 208 -13.52 -22.97 -9.71
CA THR A 208 -14.36 -21.76 -9.81
C THR A 208 -14.33 -21.01 -8.50
N ARG A 209 -13.90 -19.75 -8.54
CA ARG A 209 -14.10 -18.82 -7.42
C ARG A 209 -15.51 -18.28 -7.47
N VAL A 210 -16.28 -18.52 -6.41
CA VAL A 210 -17.61 -17.96 -6.21
C VAL A 210 -17.58 -16.93 -5.08
N MET A 211 -18.30 -15.82 -5.24
CA MET A 211 -18.60 -14.90 -4.15
C MET A 211 -20.07 -14.51 -4.20
N VAL A 212 -20.71 -14.41 -3.04
CA VAL A 212 -22.14 -14.13 -2.95
C VAL A 212 -22.50 -13.26 -1.75
N HIS A 213 -23.46 -12.37 -1.94
CA HIS A 213 -24.11 -11.59 -0.90
C HIS A 213 -25.62 -11.53 -1.19
N GLU A 214 -26.45 -11.80 -0.18
CA GLU A 214 -27.91 -11.67 -0.25
C GLU A 214 -28.33 -10.30 0.31
N PHE A 215 -29.05 -9.51 -0.49
CA PHE A 215 -29.44 -8.15 -0.09
C PHE A 215 -30.33 -8.16 1.14
N GLY A 216 -30.16 -7.16 2.01
CA GLY A 216 -30.90 -7.04 3.26
C GLY A 216 -30.43 -7.98 4.38
N THR A 217 -29.41 -8.80 4.14
CA THR A 217 -28.81 -9.67 5.16
C THR A 217 -27.68 -8.94 5.87
N ALA A 218 -27.73 -8.93 7.21
CA ALA A 218 -26.68 -8.36 8.04
C ALA A 218 -25.46 -9.28 8.10
N ALA A 219 -24.26 -8.72 8.28
CA ALA A 219 -23.06 -9.49 8.54
C ALA A 219 -23.20 -10.31 9.84
N GLU A 220 -22.76 -11.56 9.82
CA GLU A 220 -22.68 -12.37 11.04
C GLU A 220 -21.45 -12.00 11.88
N THR A 221 -21.62 -12.00 13.21
CA THR A 221 -20.47 -11.96 14.13
C THR A 221 -19.88 -13.36 14.24
N ARG A 222 -18.79 -13.62 13.52
CA ARG A 222 -18.20 -14.96 13.42
C ARG A 222 -16.97 -15.13 14.30
N SER A 223 -16.82 -16.31 14.90
CA SER A 223 -15.59 -16.74 15.57
C SER A 223 -14.69 -17.62 14.68
N ALA A 224 -15.20 -18.05 13.53
CA ALA A 224 -14.53 -18.89 12.55
C ALA A 224 -15.08 -18.61 11.13
N GLU A 225 -14.35 -19.05 10.10
CA GLU A 225 -14.78 -18.92 8.71
C GLU A 225 -16.10 -19.68 8.43
N PRO A 226 -16.93 -19.22 7.48
CA PRO A 226 -18.19 -19.89 7.12
C PRO A 226 -17.98 -21.32 6.63
N GLU A 227 -18.98 -22.18 6.86
CA GLU A 227 -19.04 -23.49 6.22
C GLU A 227 -19.46 -23.37 4.75
N PHE A 228 -18.95 -24.25 3.89
CA PHE A 228 -19.33 -24.26 2.47
C PHE A 228 -20.84 -24.44 2.25
N ALA A 229 -21.51 -25.19 3.13
CA ALA A 229 -22.96 -25.39 3.07
C ALA A 229 -23.72 -24.06 3.13
N GLU A 230 -23.23 -23.10 3.91
CA GLU A 230 -23.80 -21.76 4.01
C GLU A 230 -23.64 -21.00 2.68
N VAL A 231 -22.42 -21.00 2.12
CA VAL A 231 -22.13 -20.38 0.81
C VAL A 231 -23.04 -20.95 -0.28
N ALA A 232 -23.20 -22.28 -0.31
CA ALA A 232 -24.05 -22.96 -1.28
C ALA A 232 -25.54 -22.61 -1.11
N GLN A 233 -26.03 -22.48 0.12
CA GLN A 233 -27.40 -22.07 0.40
C GLN A 233 -27.67 -20.62 -0.05
N VAL A 234 -26.77 -19.69 0.29
CA VAL A 234 -26.87 -18.28 -0.12
C VAL A 234 -26.78 -18.17 -1.64
N TRP A 235 -25.83 -18.88 -2.28
CA TRP A 235 -25.72 -18.96 -3.73
C TRP A 235 -27.03 -19.40 -4.38
N LYS A 236 -27.62 -20.50 -3.90
CA LYS A 236 -28.91 -21.01 -4.42
C LYS A 236 -30.06 -20.03 -4.26
N ARG A 237 -30.14 -19.30 -3.14
CA ARG A 237 -31.17 -18.26 -2.95
C ARG A 237 -31.01 -17.08 -3.91
N VAL A 238 -29.76 -16.67 -4.17
CA VAL A 238 -29.43 -15.51 -5.00
C VAL A 238 -29.46 -15.81 -6.50
N THR A 239 -28.90 -16.95 -6.93
CA THR A 239 -28.75 -17.30 -8.36
C THR A 239 -29.74 -18.35 -8.86
N GLY A 240 -30.36 -19.11 -7.96
CA GLY A 240 -31.18 -20.28 -8.31
C GLY A 240 -30.39 -21.55 -8.62
N GLU A 241 -29.05 -21.50 -8.61
CA GLU A 241 -28.19 -22.63 -8.96
C GLU A 241 -27.74 -23.41 -7.72
N ASP A 242 -27.53 -24.71 -7.85
CA ASP A 242 -27.07 -25.55 -6.75
C ASP A 242 -25.58 -25.89 -6.91
N ILE A 243 -24.75 -25.37 -6.01
CA ILE A 243 -23.30 -25.67 -5.96
C ILE A 243 -22.94 -26.66 -4.85
N SER A 244 -23.92 -27.22 -4.12
CA SER A 244 -23.67 -28.08 -2.95
C SER A 244 -22.93 -29.38 -3.27
N GLY A 245 -22.97 -29.84 -4.53
CA GLY A 245 -22.20 -30.99 -5.01
C GLY A 245 -20.71 -30.71 -5.26
N GLY A 246 -20.27 -29.45 -5.13
CA GLY A 246 -18.89 -29.05 -5.31
C GLY A 246 -17.96 -29.46 -4.16
N SER A 247 -16.67 -29.56 -4.46
CA SER A 247 -15.63 -29.76 -3.45
C SER A 247 -15.02 -28.41 -3.08
N PRO A 248 -15.24 -27.89 -1.85
CA PRO A 248 -14.64 -26.64 -1.42
C PRO A 248 -13.15 -26.84 -1.14
N LEU A 249 -12.32 -26.05 -1.82
CA LEU A 249 -10.88 -26.00 -1.57
C LEU A 249 -10.51 -24.94 -0.54
N TRP A 250 -11.33 -23.88 -0.48
CA TRP A 250 -11.16 -22.77 0.44
C TRP A 250 -12.46 -22.00 0.61
N VAL A 251 -12.74 -21.53 1.82
CA VAL A 251 -13.95 -20.79 2.16
C VAL A 251 -13.59 -19.70 3.15
N ASN A 252 -14.09 -18.48 2.93
CA ASN A 252 -13.98 -17.39 3.89
C ASN A 252 -15.09 -16.34 3.71
N SER A 253 -15.17 -15.36 4.62
CA SER A 253 -16.00 -14.16 4.40
C SER A 253 -15.23 -12.85 4.54
N PHE A 254 -15.86 -11.76 4.09
CA PHE A 254 -15.36 -10.40 4.23
C PHE A 254 -16.47 -9.47 4.69
N GLY A 255 -16.30 -8.86 5.85
CA GLY A 255 -17.18 -7.79 6.30
C GLY A 255 -16.83 -6.43 5.68
N ASP A 256 -17.80 -5.50 5.70
CA ASP A 256 -17.59 -4.09 5.38
C ASP A 256 -17.25 -3.22 6.60
N ALA A 257 -16.58 -3.81 7.60
CA ALA A 257 -15.99 -3.08 8.71
C ALA A 257 -15.05 -1.98 8.18
N ASP A 258 -15.06 -0.83 8.84
CA ASP A 258 -14.34 0.37 8.44
C ASP A 258 -13.76 1.02 9.70
N ARG A 259 -12.47 0.81 9.94
CA ARG A 259 -11.76 1.32 11.13
C ARG A 259 -10.42 1.90 10.76
N GLN A 260 -10.01 2.96 11.45
CA GLN A 260 -8.70 3.59 11.28
C GLN A 260 -8.15 4.00 12.63
N LEU A 261 -6.84 3.83 12.85
CA LEU A 261 -6.20 4.36 14.05
C LEU A 261 -6.36 5.88 14.14
N VAL A 262 -6.52 6.40 15.36
CA VAL A 262 -6.47 7.85 15.61
C VAL A 262 -5.10 8.40 15.26
N ASP A 263 -4.04 7.74 15.75
CA ASP A 263 -2.65 8.14 15.54
C ASP A 263 -1.86 7.00 14.91
N TYR A 264 -1.14 7.28 13.83
CA TYR A 264 -0.24 6.30 13.20
C TYR A 264 1.13 6.23 13.90
N ARG A 265 1.43 7.22 14.74
CA ARG A 265 2.64 7.32 15.57
C ARG A 265 2.24 7.74 16.98
N ARG A 266 2.72 7.00 17.98
CA ARG A 266 2.65 7.35 19.41
C ARG A 266 4.05 7.18 20.00
N GLY A 267 4.84 8.26 19.96
CA GLY A 267 6.25 8.22 20.34
C GLY A 267 7.05 7.19 19.52
N PRO A 268 7.65 6.16 20.16
CA PRO A 268 8.40 5.10 19.48
C PRO A 268 7.54 3.97 18.88
N VAL A 269 6.22 4.02 19.02
CA VAL A 269 5.29 3.01 18.49
C VAL A 269 4.62 3.56 17.23
N LEU A 270 4.70 2.82 16.12
CA LEU A 270 4.06 3.18 14.85
C LEU A 270 3.26 2.01 14.26
N PHE A 271 2.40 2.30 13.29
CA PHE A 271 1.57 1.30 12.61
C PHE A 271 1.51 1.56 11.11
N ALA A 272 1.45 0.50 10.30
CA ALA A 272 1.30 0.56 8.85
C ALA A 272 0.49 -0.64 8.33
N GLY A 273 -0.20 -0.46 7.20
CA GLY A 273 -1.06 -1.49 6.61
C GLY A 273 -2.27 -1.79 7.47
N ASP A 274 -2.76 -3.02 7.42
CA ASP A 274 -4.02 -3.38 8.08
C ASP A 274 -3.97 -3.31 9.63
N ALA A 275 -2.78 -3.14 10.21
CA ALA A 275 -2.64 -2.81 11.63
C ALA A 275 -3.14 -1.39 11.94
N ALA A 276 -3.09 -0.48 10.96
CA ALA A 276 -3.51 0.92 11.05
C ALA A 276 -4.90 1.21 10.47
N HIS A 277 -5.45 0.31 9.64
CA HIS A 277 -6.76 0.44 9.01
C HIS A 277 -7.40 -0.93 8.72
N GLN A 278 -8.73 -1.01 8.81
CA GLN A 278 -9.52 -2.20 8.49
C GLN A 278 -10.61 -1.80 7.51
N GLN A 279 -10.76 -2.59 6.45
CA GLN A 279 -11.63 -2.28 5.32
C GLN A 279 -12.04 -3.56 4.58
N MET A 280 -13.17 -3.50 3.86
CA MET A 280 -13.49 -4.52 2.88
C MET A 280 -12.46 -4.53 1.74
N PRO A 281 -12.01 -5.70 1.23
CA PRO A 281 -11.01 -5.79 0.16
C PRO A 281 -11.58 -5.47 -1.25
N ILE A 282 -12.40 -4.43 -1.36
CA ILE A 282 -12.98 -3.96 -2.62
C ILE A 282 -11.96 -3.16 -3.43
N GLY A 283 -11.91 -3.43 -4.74
CA GLY A 283 -11.04 -2.70 -5.67
C GLY A 283 -9.55 -2.97 -5.48
N GLY A 284 -9.16 -3.93 -4.63
CA GLY A 284 -7.75 -4.29 -4.39
C GLY A 284 -6.93 -3.21 -3.70
N GLN A 285 -7.54 -2.29 -2.94
CA GLN A 285 -6.83 -1.10 -2.43
C GLN A 285 -6.02 -1.34 -1.15
N ALA A 286 -6.45 -2.26 -0.27
CA ALA A 286 -5.86 -2.47 1.07
C ALA A 286 -4.33 -2.73 1.03
N LEU A 287 -3.91 -3.77 0.30
CA LEU A 287 -2.49 -4.11 0.14
C LEU A 287 -1.69 -2.93 -0.47
N ASN A 288 -2.25 -2.25 -1.47
CA ASN A 288 -1.61 -1.14 -2.14
C ASN A 288 -1.41 0.06 -1.20
N LEU A 289 -2.42 0.36 -0.37
CA LEU A 289 -2.34 1.41 0.66
C LEU A 289 -1.21 1.12 1.65
N GLY A 290 -1.15 -0.11 2.16
CA GLY A 290 -0.12 -0.52 3.12
C GLY A 290 1.31 -0.50 2.55
N LEU A 291 1.50 -0.96 1.31
CA LEU A 291 2.82 -0.90 0.66
C LEU A 291 3.30 0.55 0.46
N GLN A 292 2.41 1.47 0.11
CA GLN A 292 2.74 2.89 0.01
C GLN A 292 3.07 3.52 1.37
N GLU A 293 2.40 3.09 2.44
CA GLU A 293 2.72 3.52 3.81
C GLU A 293 4.10 3.05 4.25
N ALA A 294 4.46 1.79 3.95
CA ALA A 294 5.78 1.25 4.21
C ALA A 294 6.89 2.07 3.54
N VAL A 295 6.69 2.47 2.27
CA VAL A 295 7.65 3.33 1.55
C VAL A 295 7.70 4.74 2.13
N ASN A 296 6.56 5.33 2.49
CA ASN A 296 6.53 6.65 3.12
C ASN A 296 7.24 6.67 4.47
N LEU A 297 7.02 5.64 5.29
CA LEU A 297 7.58 5.53 6.64
C LEU A 297 9.06 5.16 6.64
N GLY A 298 9.45 4.18 5.83
CA GLY A 298 10.76 3.52 5.95
C GLY A 298 11.94 4.47 5.87
N TRP A 299 11.96 5.38 4.90
CA TRP A 299 13.06 6.34 4.75
C TRP A 299 13.09 7.39 5.88
N LYS A 300 11.92 7.82 6.37
CA LYS A 300 11.81 8.79 7.47
C LYS A 300 12.27 8.18 8.78
N LEU A 301 11.80 6.96 9.06
CA LEU A 301 12.16 6.24 10.27
C LEU A 301 13.64 5.83 10.26
N ALA A 302 14.18 5.43 9.10
CA ALA A 302 15.61 5.22 8.97
C ALA A 302 16.41 6.51 9.24
N ALA A 303 15.99 7.65 8.67
CA ALA A 303 16.65 8.92 8.96
C ALA A 303 16.61 9.28 10.46
N GLU A 304 15.50 9.01 11.14
CA GLU A 304 15.33 9.25 12.58
C GLU A 304 16.33 8.43 13.40
N VAL A 305 16.34 7.10 13.25
CA VAL A 305 17.23 6.23 14.04
C VAL A 305 18.71 6.39 13.71
N ARG A 306 19.02 6.94 12.53
CA ARG A 306 20.39 7.28 12.13
C ARG A 306 20.81 8.69 12.58
N GLY A 307 19.95 9.44 13.26
CA GLY A 307 20.24 10.79 13.74
C GLY A 307 20.35 11.84 12.63
N ARG A 308 19.72 11.59 11.48
CA ARG A 308 19.78 12.43 10.28
C ARG A 308 18.46 13.13 9.95
N ALA A 309 17.38 12.74 10.60
CA ALA A 309 16.08 13.36 10.39
C ALA A 309 16.06 14.79 10.92
N PRO A 310 15.59 15.77 10.13
CA PRO A 310 15.22 17.07 10.67
C PRO A 310 14.01 16.94 11.60
N ALA A 311 13.89 17.90 12.53
CA ALA A 311 12.79 17.92 13.49
C ALA A 311 11.43 17.87 12.79
N GLY A 312 10.54 17.00 13.27
CA GLY A 312 9.20 16.82 12.73
C GLY A 312 9.10 15.98 11.46
N LEU A 313 10.22 15.51 10.87
CA LEU A 313 10.17 14.68 9.66
C LEU A 313 9.34 13.41 9.87
N LEU A 314 9.60 12.67 10.95
CA LEU A 314 8.87 11.43 11.22
C LEU A 314 7.39 11.67 11.54
N ASP A 315 7.01 12.84 12.08
CA ASP A 315 5.61 13.22 12.32
C ASP A 315 4.83 13.42 11.02
N THR A 316 5.52 13.77 9.92
CA THR A 316 4.88 13.85 8.60
C THR A 316 4.33 12.50 8.12
N TYR A 317 4.81 11.36 8.65
CA TYR A 317 4.22 10.05 8.32
C TYR A 317 2.72 10.02 8.65
N HIS A 318 2.37 10.39 9.88
CA HIS A 318 0.97 10.45 10.28
C HIS A 318 0.22 11.52 9.47
N ALA A 319 0.74 12.74 9.41
CA ALA A 319 0.07 13.85 8.73
C ALA A 319 -0.24 13.56 7.25
N GLU A 320 0.65 12.85 6.56
CA GLU A 320 0.48 12.47 5.16
C GLU A 320 -0.41 11.23 5.00
N ARG A 321 -0.09 10.14 5.71
CA ARG A 321 -0.70 8.84 5.43
C ARG A 321 -2.04 8.63 6.10
N HIS A 322 -2.29 9.27 7.24
CA HIS A 322 -3.61 9.22 7.88
C HIS A 322 -4.69 9.84 7.01
N ALA A 323 -4.40 11.00 6.39
CA ALA A 323 -5.33 11.66 5.47
C ALA A 323 -5.62 10.82 4.22
N VAL A 324 -4.60 10.15 3.68
CA VAL A 324 -4.75 9.20 2.56
C VAL A 324 -5.59 8.00 2.97
N GLY A 325 -5.26 7.35 4.09
CA GLY A 325 -6.02 6.21 4.63
C GLY A 325 -7.49 6.55 4.81
N ARG A 326 -7.80 7.70 5.41
CA ARG A 326 -9.17 8.19 5.60
C ARG A 326 -9.92 8.32 4.28
N ARG A 327 -9.28 8.86 3.24
CA ARG A 327 -9.89 9.00 1.90
C ARG A 327 -10.08 7.64 1.22
N VAL A 328 -9.15 6.71 1.42
CA VAL A 328 -9.27 5.35 0.90
C VAL A 328 -10.44 4.60 1.53
N LEU A 329 -10.53 4.64 2.87
CA LEU A 329 -11.62 4.01 3.63
C LEU A 329 -12.98 4.59 3.25
N ALA A 330 -13.08 5.92 3.15
CA ALA A 330 -14.32 6.58 2.72
C ALA A 330 -14.80 6.12 1.33
N ASN A 331 -13.89 5.96 0.37
CA ASN A 331 -14.28 5.47 -0.95
C ASN A 331 -14.57 3.97 -0.95
N ILE A 332 -13.85 3.15 -0.18
CA ILE A 332 -14.16 1.72 -0.03
C ILE A 332 -15.56 1.57 0.54
N ARG A 333 -15.94 2.37 1.54
CA ARG A 333 -17.29 2.38 2.11
C ARG A 333 -18.35 2.75 1.07
N ALA A 334 -18.09 3.75 0.24
CA ALA A 334 -18.98 4.09 -0.88
C ALA A 334 -19.10 2.92 -1.88
N GLN A 335 -17.99 2.28 -2.23
CA GLN A 335 -18.00 1.13 -3.12
C GLN A 335 -18.72 -0.08 -2.51
N ALA A 336 -18.54 -0.35 -1.22
CA ALA A 336 -19.25 -1.41 -0.49
C ALA A 336 -20.75 -1.18 -0.50
N LEU A 337 -21.21 0.06 -0.26
CA LEU A 337 -22.61 0.43 -0.37
C LEU A 337 -23.16 0.17 -1.78
N LEU A 338 -22.46 0.63 -2.82
CA LEU A 338 -22.89 0.42 -4.20
C LEU A 338 -22.86 -1.06 -4.62
N LEU A 339 -21.96 -1.85 -4.05
CA LEU A 339 -21.76 -3.25 -4.41
C LEU A 339 -22.74 -4.19 -3.68
N LEU A 340 -22.96 -3.95 -2.38
CA LEU A 340 -23.72 -4.82 -1.49
C LEU A 340 -25.09 -4.25 -1.07
N GLY A 341 -25.37 -2.96 -1.33
CA GLY A 341 -26.69 -2.38 -1.10
C GLY A 341 -27.76 -3.05 -1.95
N GLY A 342 -29.04 -2.94 -1.56
CA GLY A 342 -30.16 -3.54 -2.28
C GLY A 342 -30.59 -2.74 -3.52
N PRO A 343 -31.81 -2.96 -4.03
CA PRO A 343 -32.34 -2.23 -5.20
C PRO A 343 -32.32 -0.70 -5.05
N GLU A 344 -32.31 -0.18 -3.82
CA GLU A 344 -32.27 1.24 -3.52
C GLU A 344 -31.02 1.96 -4.04
N VAL A 345 -29.92 1.24 -4.29
CA VAL A 345 -28.69 1.85 -4.83
C VAL A 345 -28.66 1.92 -6.37
N GLU A 346 -29.57 1.23 -7.08
CA GLU A 346 -29.53 1.14 -8.55
C GLU A 346 -29.61 2.50 -9.27
N PRO A 347 -30.48 3.46 -8.88
CA PRO A 347 -30.52 4.76 -9.54
C PRO A 347 -29.18 5.51 -9.47
N VAL A 348 -28.49 5.43 -8.32
CA VAL A 348 -27.18 6.06 -8.12
C VAL A 348 -26.11 5.34 -8.92
N ARG A 349 -26.16 4.00 -8.98
CA ARG A 349 -25.24 3.20 -9.81
C ARG A 349 -25.39 3.52 -11.30
N ALA A 350 -26.62 3.67 -11.79
CA ALA A 350 -26.91 4.01 -13.18
C ALA A 350 -26.35 5.40 -13.54
N LEU A 351 -26.63 6.41 -12.71
CA LEU A 351 -26.08 7.76 -12.87
C LEU A 351 -24.54 7.76 -12.83
N LEU A 352 -23.94 7.01 -11.90
CA LEU A 352 -22.49 6.88 -11.83
C LEU A 352 -21.92 6.23 -13.09
N GLY A 353 -22.59 5.21 -13.63
CA GLY A 353 -22.22 4.56 -14.89
C GLY A 353 -22.25 5.52 -16.08
N GLU A 354 -23.29 6.36 -16.18
CA GLU A 354 -23.38 7.43 -17.18
C GLU A 354 -22.21 8.42 -17.06
N LEU A 355 -21.96 8.93 -15.84
CA LEU A 355 -20.87 9.87 -15.61
C LEU A 355 -19.50 9.27 -15.93
N ILE A 356 -19.25 8.01 -15.56
CA ILE A 356 -18.01 7.30 -15.91
C ILE A 356 -17.88 7.14 -17.43
N GLY A 357 -18.97 6.81 -18.12
CA GLY A 357 -18.98 6.55 -19.56
C GLY A 357 -18.86 7.82 -20.41
N GLU A 358 -19.41 8.94 -19.95
CA GLU A 358 -19.51 10.15 -20.75
C GLU A 358 -18.59 11.31 -20.32
N ARG A 359 -17.95 11.24 -19.14
CA ARG A 359 -17.09 12.30 -18.60
C ARG A 359 -15.69 11.76 -18.28
N PRO A 360 -14.70 11.91 -19.19
CA PRO A 360 -13.34 11.40 -19.00
C PRO A 360 -12.67 11.85 -17.70
N GLU A 361 -12.98 13.06 -17.23
CA GLU A 361 -12.50 13.63 -15.98
C GLU A 361 -13.03 12.89 -14.74
N VAL A 362 -14.28 12.40 -14.76
CA VAL A 362 -14.86 11.58 -13.69
C VAL A 362 -14.17 10.22 -13.67
N ARG A 363 -14.05 9.58 -14.84
CA ARG A 363 -13.30 8.32 -14.97
C ARG A 363 -11.86 8.47 -14.46
N ALA A 364 -11.15 9.51 -14.88
CA ALA A 364 -9.77 9.76 -14.47
C ALA A 364 -9.64 10.03 -12.95
N HIS A 365 -10.59 10.76 -12.36
CA HIS A 365 -10.63 10.99 -10.92
C HIS A 365 -10.78 9.68 -10.13
N LEU A 366 -11.72 8.83 -10.51
CA LEU A 366 -11.95 7.54 -9.84
C LEU A 366 -10.79 6.55 -10.07
N ALA A 367 -10.23 6.52 -11.28
CA ALA A 367 -9.05 5.72 -11.58
C ALA A 367 -7.83 6.18 -10.77
N GLY A 368 -7.63 7.49 -10.63
CA GLY A 368 -6.53 8.06 -9.85
C GLY A 368 -6.65 7.74 -8.36
N MET A 369 -7.87 7.81 -7.84
CA MET A 369 -8.20 7.44 -6.46
C MET A 369 -7.93 5.97 -6.17
N ILE A 370 -8.40 5.04 -7.02
CA ILE A 370 -8.21 3.60 -6.83
C ILE A 370 -6.74 3.20 -7.00
N SER A 371 -6.07 3.77 -7.99
CA SER A 371 -4.69 3.42 -8.32
C SER A 371 -3.64 4.05 -7.40
N GLY A 372 -4.02 5.04 -6.58
CA GLY A 372 -3.13 5.84 -5.75
C GLY A 372 -2.31 6.87 -6.53
N LEU A 373 -2.60 7.07 -7.83
CA LEU A 373 -1.86 8.02 -8.66
C LEU A 373 -2.22 9.48 -8.36
N ASP A 374 -3.40 9.75 -7.78
CA ASP A 374 -3.84 11.09 -7.41
C ASP A 374 -3.29 11.59 -6.07
N ILE A 375 -2.52 10.76 -5.36
CA ILE A 375 -1.98 11.09 -4.05
C ILE A 375 -0.97 12.22 -4.17
N ARG A 376 -1.19 13.26 -3.36
CA ARG A 376 -0.36 14.45 -3.24
C ARG A 376 -0.29 14.88 -1.77
N TYR A 377 0.90 15.27 -1.29
CA TYR A 377 1.13 15.71 0.08
C TYR A 377 1.23 17.25 0.19
N GLY A 378 0.95 17.79 1.37
CA GLY A 378 1.03 19.24 1.63
C GLY A 378 -0.15 20.06 1.11
N ALA A 379 -0.12 21.36 1.39
CA ALA A 379 -1.15 22.31 0.97
C ALA A 379 -0.91 22.79 -0.48
N GLY A 380 -1.99 23.21 -1.15
CA GLY A 380 -1.98 23.63 -2.56
C GLY A 380 -1.01 24.79 -2.88
N GLY A 381 -0.76 24.99 -4.17
CA GLY A 381 0.23 25.94 -4.69
C GLY A 381 0.76 25.45 -6.04
N ASP A 382 2.09 25.54 -6.25
CA ASP A 382 2.78 24.95 -7.41
C ASP A 382 2.30 23.51 -7.65
N PRO A 383 1.79 23.14 -8.85
CA PRO A 383 1.25 21.81 -9.13
C PRO A 383 2.23 20.66 -8.91
N LEU A 384 3.54 20.91 -8.92
CA LEU A 384 4.56 19.90 -8.66
C LEU A 384 4.75 19.59 -7.18
N LEU A 385 4.59 20.57 -6.29
CA LEU A 385 4.90 20.39 -4.87
C LEU A 385 4.01 19.33 -4.21
N GLY A 386 4.66 18.34 -3.61
CA GLY A 386 4.00 17.20 -2.97
C GLY A 386 3.39 16.19 -3.94
N ALA A 387 3.43 16.45 -5.24
CA ALA A 387 3.03 15.47 -6.25
C ALA A 387 4.14 14.44 -6.47
N ARG A 388 3.78 13.31 -7.07
CA ARG A 388 4.77 12.33 -7.52
C ARG A 388 5.58 12.92 -8.68
N LEU A 389 6.90 12.68 -8.71
CA LEU A 389 7.73 13.07 -9.87
C LEU A 389 7.10 12.52 -11.17
N PRO A 390 6.74 13.38 -12.15
CA PRO A 390 6.15 12.94 -13.40
C PRO A 390 7.07 12.01 -14.18
N TYR A 391 6.50 11.00 -14.83
CA TYR A 391 7.24 10.08 -15.71
C TYR A 391 7.41 10.68 -17.09
N VAL A 392 8.57 11.28 -17.32
CA VAL A 392 8.89 12.00 -18.55
C VAL A 392 10.30 11.69 -19.00
N ARG A 393 10.55 11.88 -20.30
CA ARG A 393 11.88 11.86 -20.88
C ARG A 393 12.53 13.22 -20.65
N LEU A 394 13.82 13.20 -20.31
CA LEU A 394 14.66 14.38 -20.13
C LEU A 394 15.89 14.26 -21.03
N GLY A 395 16.39 15.39 -21.51
CA GLY A 395 17.69 15.46 -22.18
C GLY A 395 18.82 15.51 -21.15
N GLY A 396 19.61 14.45 -21.04
CA GLY A 396 20.84 14.41 -20.25
C GLY A 396 22.08 14.86 -21.03
N PRO A 397 23.26 14.91 -20.37
CA PRO A 397 24.53 15.17 -21.03
C PRO A 397 24.89 14.10 -22.07
N ASP A 398 24.60 12.82 -21.76
CA ASP A 398 25.01 11.65 -22.55
C ASP A 398 23.86 10.96 -23.30
N GLY A 399 22.70 11.62 -23.41
CA GLY A 399 21.53 11.08 -24.11
C GLY A 399 20.22 11.33 -23.39
N VAL A 400 19.24 10.46 -23.62
CA VAL A 400 17.91 10.56 -23.00
C VAL A 400 17.92 9.90 -21.63
N LEU A 401 17.36 10.58 -20.64
CA LEU A 401 17.09 10.06 -19.30
C LEU A 401 15.57 9.87 -19.11
N ASN A 402 15.15 8.84 -18.38
CA ASN A 402 13.76 8.73 -17.93
C ASN A 402 13.69 8.99 -16.43
N THR A 403 12.72 9.79 -15.98
CA THR A 403 12.55 10.05 -14.55
C THR A 403 12.22 8.79 -13.74
N SER A 404 11.67 7.73 -14.34
CA SER A 404 11.50 6.43 -13.70
C SER A 404 12.83 5.80 -13.27
N ASP A 405 13.81 5.84 -14.17
CA ASP A 405 15.12 5.24 -13.95
C ASP A 405 15.90 6.04 -12.89
N LEU A 406 15.75 7.37 -12.92
CA LEU A 406 16.39 8.28 -11.96
C LEU A 406 15.90 8.09 -10.52
N LEU A 407 14.75 7.45 -10.31
CA LEU A 407 14.23 7.15 -8.97
C LEU A 407 14.79 5.87 -8.36
N ARG A 408 15.56 5.09 -9.14
CA ARG A 408 16.31 3.92 -8.65
C ARG A 408 17.59 4.36 -7.92
N THR A 409 17.46 5.24 -6.93
CA THR A 409 18.56 5.88 -6.21
C THR A 409 19.13 5.04 -5.06
N SER A 410 18.60 3.83 -4.86
CA SER A 410 18.85 2.97 -3.69
C SER A 410 18.43 3.61 -2.37
N GLY A 411 17.22 4.20 -2.33
CA GLY A 411 16.65 4.79 -1.11
C GLY A 411 17.14 6.21 -0.78
N ARG A 412 17.86 6.87 -1.70
CA ARG A 412 18.32 8.27 -1.57
C ARG A 412 17.33 9.25 -2.19
N GLY A 413 17.38 10.51 -1.78
CA GLY A 413 16.68 11.59 -2.48
C GLY A 413 17.29 11.88 -3.85
N LEU A 414 16.61 12.66 -4.67
CA LEU A 414 17.05 13.08 -6.00
C LEU A 414 16.91 14.60 -6.15
N MET A 415 17.98 15.29 -6.49
CA MET A 415 17.99 16.68 -6.92
C MET A 415 18.13 16.73 -8.44
N LEU A 416 17.09 17.20 -9.12
CA LEU A 416 17.12 17.47 -10.56
C LEU A 416 17.45 18.94 -10.80
N ASP A 417 18.62 19.18 -11.40
CA ASP A 417 19.04 20.48 -11.92
C ASP A 417 18.55 20.61 -13.37
N LEU A 418 17.43 21.31 -13.56
CA LEU A 418 16.75 21.45 -14.86
C LEU A 418 17.23 22.66 -15.67
N ALA A 419 18.00 23.55 -15.03
CA ALA A 419 18.53 24.78 -15.61
C ALA A 419 20.05 24.74 -15.87
N GLY A 420 20.74 23.67 -15.47
CA GLY A 420 22.21 23.54 -15.59
C GLY A 420 22.99 24.41 -14.59
N ASP A 421 22.38 24.79 -13.47
CA ASP A 421 22.94 25.73 -12.50
C ASP A 421 24.04 25.08 -11.63
N ALA A 422 25.31 25.46 -11.89
CA ALA A 422 26.45 24.96 -11.13
C ALA A 422 26.44 25.34 -9.63
N ARG A 423 25.76 26.44 -9.27
CA ARG A 423 25.64 26.88 -7.88
C ARG A 423 24.72 25.96 -7.10
N LEU A 424 23.60 25.55 -7.70
CA LEU A 424 22.69 24.55 -7.13
C LEU A 424 23.43 23.25 -6.85
N ARG A 425 24.18 22.74 -7.84
CA ARG A 425 24.95 21.50 -7.67
C ARG A 425 25.98 21.62 -6.56
N THR A 426 26.60 22.79 -6.41
CA THR A 426 27.57 23.06 -5.34
C THR A 426 26.88 23.08 -3.97
N ALA A 427 25.73 23.73 -3.85
CA ALA A 427 24.91 23.75 -2.63
C ALA A 427 24.43 22.36 -2.20
N ALA A 428 24.19 21.45 -3.16
CA ALA A 428 23.75 20.08 -2.89
C ALA A 428 24.88 19.11 -2.47
N ARG A 429 26.16 19.43 -2.76
CA ARG A 429 27.32 18.55 -2.47
C ARG A 429 27.41 18.06 -1.02
N PRO A 430 27.12 18.88 0.02
CA PRO A 430 27.20 18.41 1.40
C PRO A 430 26.22 17.27 1.75
N TRP A 431 25.17 17.05 0.93
CA TRP A 431 24.19 15.97 1.10
C TRP A 431 24.39 14.79 0.14
N ALA A 432 25.52 14.68 -0.54
CA ALA A 432 25.76 13.62 -1.56
C ALA A 432 25.67 12.18 -1.02
N ASP A 433 25.75 11.99 0.30
CA ASP A 433 25.52 10.72 0.97
C ASP A 433 24.02 10.32 1.02
N ARG A 434 23.13 11.31 1.00
CA ARG A 434 21.66 11.17 1.14
C ARG A 434 20.89 11.47 -0.13
N ILE A 435 21.46 12.23 -1.05
CA ILE A 435 20.82 12.60 -2.32
C ILE A 435 21.73 12.35 -3.52
N VAL A 436 21.11 12.06 -4.66
CA VAL A 436 21.75 12.01 -5.98
C VAL A 436 21.42 13.31 -6.71
N THR A 437 22.41 13.98 -7.28
CA THR A 437 22.18 15.20 -8.08
C THR A 437 22.39 14.90 -9.55
N VAL A 438 21.41 15.25 -10.39
CA VAL A 438 21.42 14.99 -11.84
C VAL A 438 21.07 16.27 -12.59
N THR A 439 21.90 16.64 -13.56
CA THR A 439 21.56 17.71 -14.52
C THR A 439 20.81 17.10 -15.69
N ALA A 440 19.66 17.70 -16.03
CA ALA A 440 18.83 17.26 -17.14
C ALA A 440 18.09 18.45 -17.76
N ARG A 441 17.55 18.30 -18.96
CA ARG A 441 16.76 19.33 -19.64
C ARG A 441 15.34 18.80 -19.88
N PRO A 442 14.30 19.45 -19.35
CA PRO A 442 12.92 19.04 -19.62
C PRO A 442 12.48 19.52 -21.01
N GLU A 443 11.42 18.89 -21.54
CA GLU A 443 10.67 19.47 -22.65
C GLU A 443 10.01 20.79 -22.19
N PRO A 444 10.13 21.90 -22.94
CA PRO A 444 9.64 23.22 -22.52
C PRO A 444 8.15 23.26 -22.17
N ASP A 445 7.31 22.55 -22.92
CA ASP A 445 5.87 22.49 -22.71
C ASP A 445 5.45 21.29 -21.83
N GLY A 446 6.43 20.56 -21.29
CA GLY A 446 6.20 19.38 -20.45
C GLY A 446 5.89 19.72 -18.98
N PRO A 447 5.50 18.73 -18.17
CA PRO A 447 5.18 18.91 -16.75
C PRO A 447 6.29 19.55 -15.90
N LEU A 448 7.55 19.40 -16.33
CA LEU A 448 8.73 19.95 -15.66
C LEU A 448 9.30 21.18 -16.39
N GLY A 449 8.71 21.62 -17.50
CA GLY A 449 9.28 22.63 -18.40
C GLY A 449 9.46 24.01 -17.76
N ALA A 450 8.58 24.39 -16.83
CA ALA A 450 8.68 25.64 -16.08
C ALA A 450 9.60 25.56 -14.84
N ALA A 451 10.01 24.36 -14.43
CA ALA A 451 10.79 24.16 -13.21
C ALA A 451 12.29 24.37 -13.47
N ARG A 452 12.97 25.11 -12.59
CA ARG A 452 14.43 25.30 -12.64
C ARG A 452 15.18 24.17 -11.93
N ALA A 453 14.62 23.69 -10.83
CA ALA A 453 15.13 22.55 -10.09
C ALA A 453 13.99 21.89 -9.31
N VAL A 454 14.18 20.60 -9.01
CA VAL A 454 13.22 19.79 -8.23
C VAL A 454 13.98 18.92 -7.25
N LEU A 455 13.60 18.98 -5.97
CA LEU A 455 14.07 18.05 -4.93
C LEU A 455 12.98 17.00 -4.70
N VAL A 456 13.37 15.74 -4.88
CA VAL A 456 12.49 14.56 -4.78
C VAL A 456 12.93 13.71 -3.60
N ARG A 457 11.97 13.32 -2.78
CA ARG A 457 12.14 12.44 -1.62
C ARG A 457 12.45 11.00 -2.06
N PRO A 458 12.99 10.16 -1.16
CA PRO A 458 13.20 8.72 -1.43
C PRO A 458 11.96 7.94 -1.86
N ASP A 459 10.77 8.41 -1.49
CA ASP A 459 9.47 7.84 -1.90
C ASP A 459 8.95 8.39 -3.25
N GLY A 460 9.74 9.23 -3.93
CA GLY A 460 9.47 9.75 -5.26
C GLY A 460 8.60 11.01 -5.31
N TYR A 461 8.16 11.53 -4.16
CA TYR A 461 7.36 12.75 -4.08
C TYR A 461 8.24 14.00 -4.07
N ILE A 462 7.78 15.04 -4.76
CA ILE A 462 8.49 16.31 -4.86
C ILE A 462 8.35 17.07 -3.53
N ALA A 463 9.48 17.32 -2.89
CA ALA A 463 9.58 18.04 -1.62
C ALA A 463 9.73 19.56 -1.82
N TRP A 464 10.31 19.98 -2.94
CA TRP A 464 10.62 21.38 -3.23
C TRP A 464 10.85 21.61 -4.74
N THR A 465 10.54 22.81 -5.19
CA THR A 465 10.84 23.38 -6.51
C THR A 465 11.45 24.77 -6.30
N GLY A 466 12.51 25.13 -7.04
CA GLY A 466 13.16 26.43 -6.84
C GLY A 466 14.51 26.58 -7.52
N GLY A 467 15.40 27.37 -6.92
CA GLY A 467 16.74 27.71 -7.45
C GLY A 467 17.87 27.51 -6.44
N HIS A 468 19.06 28.01 -6.75
CA HIS A 468 20.21 27.85 -5.84
C HIS A 468 20.09 28.65 -4.54
N ASP A 469 19.34 29.76 -4.53
CA ASP A 469 19.23 30.66 -3.38
C ASP A 469 18.50 30.04 -2.18
N ASP A 470 17.60 29.08 -2.43
CA ASP A 470 16.76 28.43 -1.42
C ASP A 470 16.97 26.91 -1.30
N ALA A 471 17.80 26.32 -2.17
CA ALA A 471 18.09 24.88 -2.17
C ALA A 471 18.66 24.36 -0.84
N GLU A 472 19.57 25.10 -0.19
CA GLU A 472 20.17 24.67 1.07
C GLU A 472 19.12 24.54 2.19
N ASN A 473 18.16 25.46 2.24
CA ASN A 473 17.07 25.41 3.20
C ASN A 473 16.15 24.20 2.92
N ALA A 474 15.83 23.94 1.65
CA ALA A 474 15.06 22.76 1.27
C ALA A 474 15.77 21.45 1.67
N LEU A 475 17.08 21.36 1.47
CA LEU A 475 17.88 20.20 1.85
C LEU A 475 17.93 20.01 3.37
N LYS A 476 18.11 21.08 4.14
CA LYS A 476 18.05 21.03 5.61
C LYS A 476 16.69 20.55 6.10
N ASN A 477 15.61 21.06 5.51
CA ASN A 477 14.23 20.77 5.94
C ASN A 477 13.83 19.31 5.69
N TRP A 478 14.38 18.64 4.69
CA TRP A 478 14.00 17.27 4.32
C TRP A 478 15.05 16.21 4.64
N PHE A 479 16.33 16.58 4.64
CA PHE A 479 17.46 15.64 4.79
C PHE A 479 18.38 15.98 5.97
N GLY A 480 18.03 16.98 6.79
CA GLY A 480 18.77 17.36 7.99
C GLY A 480 20.03 18.19 7.70
N ILE A 481 20.79 18.52 8.73
CA ILE A 481 22.07 19.24 8.60
C ILE A 481 23.10 18.29 7.97
N SER A 482 24.07 18.83 7.22
CA SER A 482 25.18 18.02 6.70
C SER A 482 26.33 17.94 7.69
N ASP A 483 26.97 16.77 7.76
CA ASP A 483 28.14 16.52 8.62
C ASP A 483 29.42 17.23 8.14
N ARG A 484 29.33 18.05 7.07
CA ARG A 484 30.47 18.69 6.39
C ARG A 484 30.47 20.22 6.48
N ASN A 485 29.86 20.78 7.51
CA ASN A 485 29.99 22.21 7.81
C ASN A 485 31.14 22.50 8.77
#